data_AF-A0A3P8KLD1-F1
#
_entry.id   AF-A0A3P8KLD1-F1
#
_cell.length_a   1.000
_cell.length_b   1.000
_cell.length_c   1.000
_cell.angle_alpha   90.00
_cell.angle_beta   90.00
_cell.angle_gamma   90.00
#
_symmetry.space_group_name_H-M   'P 1'
#
loop_
_entity.id
_entity.type
_entity.pdbx_description
1 polymer ?
#
loop_
_entity_poly.entity_id
_entity_poly.type
_entity_poly.pdbx_seq_one_letter_code
_entity_poly.pdbx_strand_id
1 'polypeptide(L)'
;MTEGGIADRELAALALKQASGDSVEAIFLLRAYRTTLQRLAVSEPVNTASMRLERRISAVYKDIPGGQMLGPTYDYTHRLLDFTLLANGEAPGIENHRAAAGSHAARL
;
A
#
# COMPACT_ATOMS: atom_id res chain seq x y z
N MET A 1 5.61 -8.07 6.33
CA MET A 1 4.36 -8.78 5.96
C MET A 1 4.57 -9.73 4.79
N THR A 2 4.77 -9.23 3.55
CA THR A 2 4.81 -10.05 2.32
C THR A 2 5.81 -11.20 2.37
N GLU A 3 7.11 -10.91 2.52
CA GLU A 3 8.16 -11.94 2.56
C GLU A 3 8.15 -12.77 3.85
N GLY A 4 7.57 -12.19 4.91
CA GLY A 4 7.34 -12.86 6.19
C GLY A 4 6.20 -13.87 6.19
N GLY A 5 5.31 -13.81 5.19
CA GLY A 5 4.23 -14.78 4.99
C GLY A 5 3.02 -14.62 5.93
N ILE A 6 2.89 -13.49 6.63
CA ILE A 6 1.74 -13.12 7.45
C ILE A 6 1.30 -11.70 7.08
N ALA A 7 0.03 -11.56 6.66
CA ALA A 7 -0.59 -10.28 6.32
C ALA A 7 -1.21 -9.61 7.56
N ASP A 8 -0.37 -9.26 8.53
CA ASP A 8 -0.74 -8.54 9.76
C ASP A 8 0.24 -7.39 9.99
N ARG A 9 -0.29 -6.15 10.07
CA ARG A 9 0.53 -4.94 10.18
C ARG A 9 1.21 -4.83 11.54
N GLU A 10 0.53 -5.20 12.61
CA GLU A 10 1.04 -5.06 13.98
C GLU A 10 2.16 -6.07 14.24
N LEU A 11 1.99 -7.32 13.81
CA LEU A 11 3.03 -8.34 13.94
C LEU A 11 4.28 -8.01 13.12
N ALA A 12 4.10 -7.49 11.90
CA ALA A 12 5.24 -7.06 11.10
C ALA A 12 5.96 -5.84 11.70
N ALA A 13 5.22 -4.89 12.27
CA ALA A 13 5.79 -3.74 12.96
C ALA A 13 6.55 -4.17 14.23
N LEU A 14 6.01 -5.13 14.99
CA LEU A 14 6.69 -5.71 16.15
C LEU A 14 8.01 -6.38 15.75
N ALA A 15 8.00 -7.21 14.69
CA ALA A 15 9.21 -7.87 14.20
C ALA A 15 10.27 -6.85 13.76
N LEU A 16 9.89 -5.80 13.02
CA LEU A 16 10.80 -4.70 12.65
C LEU A 16 11.37 -3.98 13.87
N LYS A 17 10.54 -3.75 14.89
CA LYS A 17 10.96 -3.12 16.15
C LYS A 17 11.96 -4.00 16.91
N GLN A 18 11.73 -5.31 16.99
CA GLN A 18 12.64 -6.27 17.64
C GLN A 18 13.97 -6.40 16.90
N ALA A 19 13.92 -6.39 15.57
CA ALA A 19 15.09 -6.45 14.70
C ALA A 19 15.85 -5.10 14.58
N SER A 20 15.47 -4.08 15.36
CA SER A 20 16.08 -2.74 15.30
C SER A 20 16.09 -2.13 13.89
N GLY A 21 15.05 -2.42 13.10
CA GLY A 21 14.92 -1.96 11.72
C GLY A 21 15.57 -2.84 10.66
N ASP A 22 16.28 -3.92 11.03
CA ASP A 22 16.80 -4.89 10.06
C ASP A 22 15.65 -5.68 9.43
N SER A 23 15.39 -5.40 8.15
CA SER A 23 14.31 -6.04 7.39
C SER A 23 14.50 -7.54 7.20
N VAL A 24 15.73 -8.03 7.04
CA VAL A 24 16.00 -9.46 6.78
C VAL A 24 15.74 -10.26 8.05
N GLU A 25 16.22 -9.76 9.19
CA GLU A 25 15.96 -10.39 10.50
C GLU A 25 14.47 -10.31 10.87
N ALA A 26 13.80 -9.17 10.63
CA ALA A 26 12.36 -9.05 10.86
C ALA A 26 11.54 -10.04 10.01
N ILE A 27 11.95 -10.27 8.75
CA ILE A 27 11.34 -11.30 7.90
C ILE A 27 11.55 -12.69 8.50
N PHE A 28 12.76 -13.01 8.97
CA PHE A 28 13.07 -14.28 9.59
C PHE A 28 12.22 -14.54 10.86
N LEU A 29 12.13 -13.56 11.76
CA LEU A 29 11.29 -13.62 12.95
C LEU A 29 9.82 -13.90 12.61
N LEU A 30 9.26 -13.19 11.62
CA LEU A 30 7.86 -13.37 11.24
C LEU A 30 7.61 -14.73 10.58
N ARG A 31 8.56 -15.24 9.79
CA ARG A 31 8.49 -16.60 9.20
C ARG A 31 8.59 -17.67 10.28
N ALA A 32 9.43 -17.48 11.29
CA ALA A 32 9.54 -18.39 12.42
C ALA A 32 8.23 -18.41 13.23
N TYR A 33 7.65 -17.24 13.52
CA TYR A 33 6.36 -17.18 14.20
C TYR A 33 5.25 -17.91 13.44
N ARG A 34 5.21 -17.79 12.11
CA ARG A 34 4.24 -18.49 11.25
C ARG A 34 4.25 -20.02 11.45
N THR A 35 5.38 -20.65 11.76
CA THR A 35 5.44 -22.11 11.96
C THR A 35 4.79 -22.56 13.27
N THR A 36 4.60 -21.64 14.21
CA THR A 36 3.95 -21.91 15.50
C THR A 36 2.42 -21.82 15.42
N LEU A 37 1.88 -21.22 14.34
CA LEU A 37 0.45 -20.98 14.18
C LEU A 37 -0.26 -22.17 13.52
N GLN A 38 -1.45 -22.49 14.03
CA GLN A 38 -2.35 -23.45 13.38
C GLN A 38 -2.97 -22.85 12.13
N ARG A 39 -3.13 -23.66 11.07
CA ARG A 39 -3.90 -23.27 9.89
C ARG A 39 -5.39 -23.51 10.17
N LEU A 40 -6.10 -22.43 10.51
CA LEU A 40 -7.53 -22.49 10.88
C LEU A 40 -8.46 -22.64 9.67
N ALA A 41 -8.12 -22.00 8.55
CA ALA A 41 -8.94 -21.99 7.35
C ALA A 41 -8.10 -21.75 6.09
N VAL A 42 -8.75 -21.90 4.94
CA VAL A 42 -8.26 -21.48 3.61
C VAL A 42 -9.31 -20.55 3.03
N SER A 43 -8.90 -19.39 2.52
CA SER A 43 -9.83 -18.46 1.90
C SER A 43 -10.27 -18.94 0.52
N GLU A 44 -11.42 -18.47 0.07
CA GLU A 44 -11.76 -18.49 -1.35
C GLU A 44 -10.78 -17.60 -2.15
N PRO A 45 -10.68 -17.79 -3.48
CA PRO A 45 -9.92 -16.89 -4.34
C PRO A 45 -10.41 -15.44 -4.23
N VAL A 46 -9.49 -14.49 -4.09
CA VAL A 46 -9.83 -13.07 -3.99
C VAL A 46 -10.30 -12.52 -5.33
N ASN A 47 -11.48 -11.91 -5.38
CA ASN A 47 -11.96 -11.16 -6.54
C ASN A 47 -11.35 -9.76 -6.58
N THR A 48 -10.32 -9.56 -7.40
CA THR A 48 -9.64 -8.27 -7.54
C THR A 48 -10.42 -7.25 -8.39
N ALA A 49 -11.43 -7.68 -9.16
CA ALA A 49 -12.24 -6.79 -9.98
C ALA A 49 -13.17 -5.89 -9.14
N SER A 50 -13.54 -6.32 -7.94
CA SER A 50 -14.34 -5.55 -6.98
C SER A 50 -13.50 -4.82 -5.92
N MET A 51 -12.20 -4.66 -6.14
CA MET A 51 -11.30 -3.97 -5.21
C MET A 51 -11.70 -2.51 -5.06
N ARG A 52 -11.77 -2.01 -3.81
CA ARG A 52 -11.80 -0.58 -3.53
C ARG A 52 -10.42 -0.01 -3.85
N LEU A 53 -10.34 0.81 -4.88
CA LEU A 53 -9.06 1.31 -5.40
C LEU A 53 -8.47 2.39 -4.49
N GLU A 54 -7.19 2.22 -4.14
CA GLU A 54 -6.33 3.29 -3.62
C GLU A 54 -5.42 3.87 -4.73
N ARG A 55 -5.05 3.04 -5.71
CA ARG A 55 -4.23 3.37 -6.88
C ARG A 55 -4.57 2.47 -8.05
N ARG A 56 -4.58 3.02 -9.28
CA ARG A 56 -4.78 2.29 -10.55
C ARG A 56 -4.13 3.03 -11.70
N ILE A 57 -3.10 2.44 -12.29
CA ILE A 57 -2.40 3.00 -13.46
C ILE A 57 -2.24 1.96 -14.56
N SER A 58 -2.22 2.40 -15.81
CA SER A 58 -1.87 1.60 -16.99
C SER A 58 -0.82 2.32 -17.82
N ALA A 59 0.27 1.63 -18.14
CA ALA A 59 1.32 2.17 -19.00
C ALA A 59 1.03 2.00 -20.51
N VAL A 60 0.05 1.15 -20.88
CA VAL A 60 -0.22 0.80 -22.28
C VAL A 60 -1.02 1.88 -23.00
N TYR A 61 -1.98 2.49 -22.31
CA TYR A 61 -2.85 3.53 -22.85
C TYR A 61 -2.70 4.80 -22.05
N LYS A 62 -2.82 5.95 -22.73
CA LYS A 62 -2.84 7.25 -22.07
C LYS A 62 -3.97 7.34 -21.04
N ASP A 63 -5.20 7.04 -21.47
CA ASP A 63 -6.40 7.03 -20.64
C ASP A 63 -7.11 5.67 -20.72
N ILE A 64 -7.80 5.30 -19.64
CA ILE A 64 -8.55 4.04 -19.51
C ILE A 64 -9.92 4.31 -18.90
N PRO A 65 -10.94 3.46 -19.11
CA PRO A 65 -12.22 3.58 -18.43
C PRO A 65 -12.03 3.62 -16.91
N GLY A 66 -12.65 4.59 -16.24
CA GLY A 66 -12.43 4.89 -14.81
C GLY A 66 -11.20 5.77 -14.51
N GLY A 67 -10.45 6.18 -15.54
CA GLY A 67 -9.30 7.07 -15.43
C GLY A 67 -8.04 6.40 -14.90
N GLN A 68 -6.93 7.15 -15.00
CA GLN A 68 -5.66 6.86 -14.34
C GLN A 68 -5.70 7.49 -12.94
N MET A 69 -5.53 6.68 -11.90
CA MET A 69 -5.55 7.11 -10.50
C MET A 69 -4.18 6.87 -9.87
N LEU A 70 -3.39 7.93 -9.67
CA LEU A 70 -2.06 7.81 -9.07
C LEU A 70 -2.14 7.37 -7.61
N GLY A 71 -3.10 7.86 -6.83
CA GLY A 71 -3.16 7.58 -5.39
C GLY A 71 -1.90 8.06 -4.64
N PRO A 72 -1.71 7.62 -3.39
CA PRO A 72 -0.50 7.89 -2.62
C PRO A 72 0.72 7.22 -3.28
N THR A 73 1.70 8.01 -3.74
CA THR A 73 2.90 7.49 -4.41
C THR A 73 4.10 8.43 -4.31
N TYR A 74 5.31 7.88 -4.47
CA TYR A 74 6.57 8.61 -4.59
C TYR A 74 7.09 8.70 -6.04
N ASP A 75 6.41 8.12 -7.04
CA ASP A 75 6.97 7.89 -8.39
C ASP A 75 7.48 9.16 -9.12
N TYR A 76 6.88 10.32 -8.84
CA TYR A 76 7.22 11.60 -9.47
C TYR A 76 7.86 12.60 -8.50
N THR A 77 8.23 12.13 -7.30
CA THR A 77 8.91 12.98 -6.32
C THR A 77 10.38 13.15 -6.69
N HIS A 78 10.91 14.35 -6.50
CA HIS A 78 12.36 14.58 -6.59
C HIS A 78 13.03 13.94 -5.38
N ARG A 79 14.03 13.08 -5.60
CA ARG A 79 14.73 12.32 -4.55
C ARG A 79 15.78 13.19 -3.83
N LEU A 80 15.32 14.27 -3.21
CA LEU A 80 16.14 15.17 -2.40
C LEU A 80 15.84 14.90 -0.92
N LEU A 81 16.85 15.05 -0.05
CA LEU A 81 16.63 14.95 1.39
C LEU A 81 15.76 16.11 1.86
N ASP A 82 14.67 15.77 2.55
CA ASP A 82 13.79 16.75 3.17
C ASP A 82 14.22 16.98 4.62
N PHE A 83 14.97 18.06 4.85
CA PHE A 83 15.45 18.43 6.18
C PHE A 83 14.34 18.88 7.14
N THR A 84 13.13 19.16 6.64
CA THR A 84 12.00 19.50 7.52
C THR A 84 11.57 18.32 8.40
N LEU A 85 11.85 17.08 7.97
CA LEU A 85 11.56 15.84 8.71
C LEU A 85 12.42 15.63 9.98
N LEU A 86 13.46 16.45 10.20
CA LEU A 86 14.24 16.44 11.44
C LEU A 86 13.52 17.14 12.61
N ALA A 87 12.47 17.90 12.34
CA ALA A 87 11.63 18.55 13.33
C ALA A 87 10.21 17.97 13.31
N ASN A 88 9.39 18.31 14.31
CA ASN A 88 7.96 17.99 14.26
C ASN A 88 7.31 18.80 13.13
N GLY A 89 6.74 18.10 12.14
CA GLY A 89 6.00 18.69 11.03
C GLY A 89 4.50 18.39 11.11
N GLU A 90 3.70 19.18 10.41
CA GLU A 90 2.28 18.91 10.21
C GLU A 90 2.08 18.12 8.92
N ALA A 91 1.25 17.07 8.97
CA ALA A 91 0.81 16.40 7.76
C ALA A 91 -0.07 17.36 6.94
N PRO A 92 0.03 17.36 5.60
CA PRO A 92 -0.85 18.18 4.78
C PRO A 92 -2.31 17.80 5.03
N GLY A 93 -3.19 18.81 5.07
CA GLY A 93 -4.62 18.59 5.23
C GLY A 93 -5.16 17.64 4.16
N ILE A 94 -5.96 16.65 4.57
CA ILE A 94 -6.60 15.73 3.63
C ILE A 94 -7.76 16.48 2.96
N GLU A 95 -7.54 17.00 1.75
CA GLU A 95 -8.65 17.43 0.90
C GLU A 95 -9.38 16.19 0.37
N ASN A 96 -10.59 15.95 0.87
CA ASN A 96 -11.47 14.91 0.36
C ASN A 96 -11.95 15.28 -1.05
N HIS A 97 -11.17 14.94 -2.08
CA HIS A 97 -11.62 14.97 -3.48
C HIS A 97 -12.60 13.82 -3.74
N ARG A 98 -13.79 13.88 -3.14
CA ARG A 98 -14.97 13.11 -3.54
C ARG A 98 -15.74 13.90 -4.61
N ALA A 99 -15.16 14.12 -5.78
CA ALA A 99 -15.91 14.62 -6.94
C ALA A 99 -15.20 14.26 -8.26
N ALA A 100 -16.01 14.00 -9.29
CA ALA A 100 -15.66 13.75 -10.69
C ALA A 100 -15.46 12.30 -11.17
N ALA A 101 -16.23 11.34 -10.66
CA ALA A 101 -16.56 10.12 -11.42
C ALA A 101 -17.97 10.24 -12.02
N GLY A 102 -18.15 11.16 -12.98
CA GLY A 102 -19.43 11.32 -13.67
C GLY A 102 -19.44 12.50 -14.62
N SER A 103 -18.92 12.32 -15.85
CA SER A 103 -19.33 13.05 -17.07
C SER A 103 -18.35 12.87 -18.24
N HIS A 104 -18.03 11.63 -18.64
CA HIS A 104 -17.44 11.42 -19.98
C HIS A 104 -18.06 10.27 -20.80
N ALA A 105 -19.15 9.68 -20.32
CA ALA A 105 -19.95 8.76 -21.12
C ALA A 105 -21.08 9.52 -21.84
N ALA A 106 -20.73 10.28 -22.88
CA ALA A 106 -21.63 10.65 -23.99
C ALA A 106 -20.87 11.52 -25.01
N ARG A 107 -20.10 10.88 -25.89
CA ARG A 107 -19.84 11.35 -27.26
C ARG A 107 -19.13 10.23 -28.01
N LEU A 108 -19.93 9.38 -28.64
CA LEU A 108 -19.76 8.75 -29.95
C LEU A 108 -21.04 7.95 -30.23
#